data_AF-A0A660Q9Q3-F1
#
_entry.id   AF-A0A660Q9Q3-F1
#
_cell.length_a   1.000
_cell.length_b   1.000
_cell.length_c   1.000
_cell.angle_alpha   90.00
_cell.angle_beta   90.00
_cell.angle_gamma   90.00
#
_symmetry.space_group_name_H-M   'P 1'
#
loop_
_entity.id
_entity.type
_entity.pdbx_description
1 polymer ?
#
loop_
_entity_poly.entity_id
_entity_poly.type
_entity_poly.pdbx_seq_one_letter_code
_entity_poly.pdbx_strand_id
1 'polypeptide(L)' 'MKLTREEFKNWKNRRITLLGMSGVGKTYLSNMLRANDWFHYSGDYRIGTRYLNESILDMIKQQAMQSPFLR' A
#
# COMPACT_ATOMS: atom_id res chain seq x y z
N MET A 1 -10.14 13.35 -16.61
CA MET A 1 -9.36 13.45 -17.86
C MET A 1 -9.10 12.04 -18.37
N LYS A 2 -9.55 11.70 -19.58
CA LYS A 2 -9.19 10.42 -20.23
C LYS A 2 -8.00 10.69 -21.14
N LEU A 3 -6.89 10.03 -20.90
CA LEU A 3 -5.73 10.03 -21.80
C LEU A 3 -5.98 9.00 -22.91
N THR A 4 -5.69 9.37 -24.15
CA THR A 4 -5.52 8.39 -25.23
C THR A 4 -4.25 7.58 -25.01
N ARG A 5 -4.11 6.47 -25.73
CA ARG A 5 -2.92 5.61 -25.66
C ARG A 5 -1.63 6.37 -25.95
N GLU A 6 -1.64 7.22 -26.98
CA GLU A 6 -0.46 7.97 -27.38
C GLU A 6 -0.12 9.09 -26.39
N GLU A 7 -1.12 9.79 -25.86
CA GLU A 7 -0.89 10.76 -24.80
C GLU A 7 -0.31 10.11 -23.54
N PHE A 8 -0.78 8.92 -23.15
CA PHE A 8 -0.22 8.20 -22.01
C PHE A 8 1.24 7.76 -22.23
N LYS A 9 1.56 7.23 -23.42
CA LYS A 9 2.94 6.84 -23.77
C LYS A 9 3.89 8.03 -23.73
N ASN A 10 3.46 9.16 -24.28
CA ASN A 10 4.25 10.39 -24.37
C ASN A 10 4.25 11.21 -23.07
N TRP A 11 3.50 10.80 -22.05
CA TRP A 11 3.47 11.51 -20.79
C TRP A 11 4.80 11.39 -20.04
N LYS A 12 5.43 12.54 -19.74
CA LYS A 12 6.74 12.60 -19.07
C LYS A 12 6.77 11.89 -17.72
N ASN A 13 5.72 12.07 -16.91
CA ASN A 13 5.63 11.55 -15.54
C ASN A 13 4.40 10.64 -15.41
N ARG A 14 4.50 9.42 -15.94
CA ARG A 14 3.40 8.44 -15.87
C ARG A 14 3.19 8.00 -14.42
N ARG A 15 1.94 8.03 -13.98
CA ARG A 15 1.50 7.49 -12.68
C ARG A 15 0.29 6.61 -12.93
N ILE A 16 0.30 5.42 -12.34
CA ILE A 16 -0.82 4.50 -12.39
C ILE A 16 -1.20 4.08 -10.98
N THR A 17 -2.49 3.91 -10.75
CA THR A 17 -3.02 3.40 -9.48
C THR A 17 -3.63 2.04 -9.74
N LEU A 18 -3.12 1.01 -9.07
CA LEU A 18 -3.70 -0.33 -9.10
C LEU A 18 -4.70 -0.43 -7.95
N LEU A 19 -5.99 -0.41 -8.28
CA LEU A 19 -7.08 -0.56 -7.32
C LEU A 19 -7.79 -1.90 -7.55
N GLY A 20 -8.05 -2.63 -6.47
CA GLY A 20 -8.80 -3.88 -6.52
C GLY A 20 -8.67 -4.69 -5.24
N MET A 21 -9.47 -5.74 -5.12
CA MET A 21 -9.51 -6.61 -3.94
C MET A 21 -8.20 -7.39 -3.73
N SER A 22 -8.04 -8.04 -2.58
CA SER A 22 -6.95 -9.00 -2.37
C SER A 22 -7.01 -10.12 -3.43
N GLY A 23 -5.85 -10.62 -3.88
CA GLY A 23 -5.77 -11.71 -4.85
C GLY A 23 -5.91 -11.34 -6.33
N VAL A 24 -6.38 -10.15 -6.70
CA VAL A 24 -6.59 -9.75 -8.12
C VAL A 24 -5.30 -9.46 -8.91
N GLY A 25 -4.13 -9.70 -8.33
CA GLY A 25 -2.83 -9.54 -9.02
C GLY A 25 -2.17 -8.17 -8.93
N LYS A 26 -2.61 -7.27 -8.04
CA LYS A 26 -1.97 -5.94 -7.85
C LYS A 26 -0.45 -6.05 -7.60
N THR A 27 -0.06 -6.94 -6.68
CA THR A 27 1.35 -7.17 -6.33
C THR A 27 2.15 -7.70 -7.52
N TYR A 28 1.56 -8.58 -8.32
CA TYR A 28 2.21 -9.12 -9.53
C TYR A 28 2.52 -8.00 -10.53
N LEU A 29 1.53 -7.15 -10.85
CA LEU A 29 1.71 -6.03 -11.76
C LEU A 29 2.69 -4.98 -11.22
N SER A 30 2.62 -4.63 -9.94
CA SER A 30 3.58 -3.72 -9.30
C SER A 30 5.02 -4.24 -9.42
N ASN A 31 5.24 -5.54 -9.21
CA ASN A 31 6.56 -6.14 -9.32
C ASN A 31 7.07 -6.15 -10.77
N MET A 32 6.20 -6.46 -11.74
CA MET A 32 6.53 -6.41 -13.16
C MET A 32 6.95 -4.99 -13.58
N LEU A 33 6.21 -3.97 -13.16
CA LEU A 33 6.52 -2.58 -13.46
C LEU A 33 7.81 -2.12 -12.79
N ARG A 34 8.06 -2.55 -11.55
CA ARG A 34 9.30 -2.26 -10.84
C ARG A 34 10.53 -2.81 -11.58
N ALA A 35 10.41 -3.96 -12.24
CA ALA A 35 11.46 -4.51 -13.10
C ALA A 35 11.71 -3.68 -14.38
N ASN A 36 10.80 -2.77 -14.72
CA ASN A 36 10.89 -1.84 -15.85
C ASN A 36 11.06 -0.39 -15.37
N ASP A 37 11.82 -0.19 -14.28
CA ASP A 37 12.20 1.12 -13.72
C ASP A 37 11.03 1.98 -13.19
N TRP A 38 9.87 1.38 -12.89
CA TRP A 38 8.81 2.09 -12.19
C TRP A 38 9.06 2.12 -10.68
N PHE A 39 8.80 3.28 -10.08
CA PHE A 39 8.77 3.41 -8.63
C PHE A 39 7.52 2.71 -8.06
N HIS A 40 7.72 1.70 -7.22
CA HIS A 40 6.63 1.00 -6.54
C HIS A 40 6.27 1.71 -5.23
N TYR A 41 5.07 2.29 -5.19
CA TYR A 41 4.49 2.89 -3.99
C TYR A 41 3.30 2.06 -3.50
N SER A 42 3.40 1.47 -2.31
CA SER A 42 2.30 0.73 -1.68
C SER A 42 1.64 1.58 -0.60
N GLY A 43 0.37 1.92 -0.82
CA GLY A 43 -0.46 2.62 0.17
C GLY A 43 -0.67 1.77 1.43
N ASP A 44 -1.01 0.49 1.27
CA ASP A 44 -1.24 -0.45 2.38
C ASP A 44 -0.01 -0.58 3.27
N TYR A 45 1.18 -0.72 2.67
CA TYR A 45 2.44 -0.78 3.40
C TYR A 45 2.66 0.50 4.22
N ARG A 46 2.39 1.67 3.63
CA ARG A 46 2.58 2.95 4.30
C ARG A 46 1.58 3.17 5.43
N ILE A 47 0.33 2.77 5.24
CA ILE A 47 -0.72 2.81 6.26
C ILE A 47 -0.32 1.94 7.44
N GLY A 48 0.02 0.67 7.18
CA GLY A 48 0.44 -0.26 8.24
C GLY A 48 1.68 0.23 9.01
N THR A 49 2.74 0.61 8.30
CA THR A 49 4.03 0.90 8.94
C THR A 49 4.14 2.29 9.56
N ARG A 50 3.48 3.31 8.98
CA ARG A 50 3.65 4.70 9.43
C ARG A 50 2.50 5.23 10.26
N TYR A 51 1.28 4.74 10.03
CA TYR A 51 0.09 5.33 10.66
C TYR A 51 -0.59 4.39 11.64
N LEU A 52 -0.47 3.07 11.46
CA LEU A 52 -1.17 2.11 12.32
C LEU A 52 -0.30 1.47 13.39
N ASN A 53 1.03 1.61 13.35
CA ASN A 53 1.92 0.87 14.26
C ASN A 53 1.65 1.18 15.75
N GLU A 54 1.69 2.46 16.14
CA GLU A 54 1.45 2.87 17.54
C GLU A 54 0.03 2.55 17.98
N SER A 55 -0.98 2.87 17.17
CA SER A 55 -2.39 2.63 17.52
C SER A 55 -2.71 1.13 17.67
N ILE A 56 -2.14 0.27 16.82
CA ILE A 56 -2.31 -1.20 16.96
C ILE A 56 -1.61 -1.68 18.24
N LEU A 57 -0.38 -1.23 18.50
CA LEU A 57 0.36 -1.62 19.70
C LEU A 57 -0.35 -1.17 20.98
N ASP A 58 -0.88 0.04 21.01
CA ASP A 58 -1.58 0.57 22.17
C ASP A 58 -2.91 -0.15 22.41
N MET A 59 -3.66 -0.45 21.35
CA MET A 59 -4.84 -1.31 21.43
C MET A 59 -4.48 -2.70 22.01
N ILE A 60 -3.39 -3.32 21.54
CA ILE A 60 -2.92 -4.62 22.05
C ILE A 60 -2.53 -4.51 23.54
N LYS A 61 -1.79 -3.48 23.94
CA LYS A 61 -1.42 -3.25 25.35
C LYS A 61 -2.64 -3.08 26.23
N GLN A 62 -3.60 -2.24 25.82
CA GLN A 62 -4.84 -2.02 26.56
C GLN A 62 -5.61 -3.34 26.77
N GLN A 63 -5.67 -4.18 25.75
CA GLN A 63 -6.30 -5.50 25.85
C GLN A 63 -5.49 -6.45 26.76
N ALA A 64 -4.16 -6.44 26.64
CA ALA A 64 -3.28 -7.29 27.46
C ALA A 64 -3.34 -6.93 28.96
N MET A 65 -3.44 -5.64 29.29
CA MET A 65 -3.60 -5.14 30.67
C MET A 65 -4.95 -5.53 31.31
N GLN A 66 -5.88 -6.12 30.57
CA GLN A 66 -7.07 -6.74 31.16
C GLN A 66 -6.73 -8.07 31.85
N SER A 67 -5.61 -8.71 31.49
CA SER A 67 -5.10 -9.88 32.19
C SER A 67 -4.61 -9.47 33.58
N PRO A 68 -5.10 -10.09 34.67
CA PRO A 68 -4.67 -9.76 36.04
C PRO A 68 -3.17 -9.92 36.28
N PHE A 69 -2.51 -10.81 35.51
CA PHE A 69 -1.07 -11.02 35.58
C PHE A 69 -0.24 -9.87 34.99
N LEU A 70 -0.82 -9.07 34.10
CA LEU A 70 -0.15 -7.99 33.35
C LEU A 70 -0.60 -6.58 33.80
N ARG A 71 -1.40 -6.48 34.87
CA ARG A 71 -1.77 -5.20 35.47
C ARG A 71 -0.65 -4.59 36.30
#